data_AF-A0A944M9R3-F1
#
_entry.id   AF-A0A944M9R3-F1
#
_cell.length_a   1.000
_cell.length_b   1.000
_cell.length_c   1.000
_cell.angle_alpha   90.00
_cell.angle_beta   90.00
_cell.angle_gamma   90.00
#
_symmetry.space_group_name_H-M   'P 1'
#
loop_
_entity.id
_entity.type
_entity.pdbx_description
1 polymer ?
#
loop_
_entity_poly.entity_id
_entity_poly.type
_entity_poly.pdbx_seq_one_letter_code
_entity_poly.pdbx_strand_id
1 'polypeptide(L)'
;MIKLIVKGWSDESSWIGDDRWSQFDYCQRLSHCTYLRGVALHGAARALLMKEHLELELVSSERAEALIFTLESLGAHFEIRQPRREKVVSLDLFRRAAGERVPTRFIAGVR
;
A
#
# COMPACT_ATOMS: atom_id res chain seq x y z
N MET A 1 -1.92 6.72 -3.23
CA MET A 1 -1.63 5.31 -2.89
C MET A 1 -0.13 5.10 -2.99
N ILE A 2 0.49 4.52 -1.97
CA ILE A 2 1.94 4.36 -1.82
C ILE A 2 2.25 2.93 -1.37
N LYS A 3 3.52 2.54 -1.49
CA LYS A 3 4.10 1.39 -0.81
C LYS A 3 4.90 1.91 0.39
N LEU A 4 4.56 1.43 1.59
CA LEU A 4 5.22 1.77 2.84
C LEU A 4 6.05 0.57 3.29
N ILE A 5 7.35 0.77 3.48
CA ILE A 5 8.29 -0.27 3.88
C ILE A 5 8.89 0.12 5.22
N VAL A 6 8.68 -0.72 6.24
CA VAL A 6 9.31 -0.60 7.56
C VAL A 6 10.60 -1.38 7.54
N LYS A 7 11.74 -0.67 7.51
CA LYS A 7 13.07 -1.28 7.31
C LYS A 7 13.70 -1.82 8.60
N GLY A 8 13.33 -1.23 9.72
CA GLY A 8 13.92 -1.52 11.02
C GLY A 8 13.45 -0.53 12.05
N TRP A 9 13.93 -0.71 13.28
CA TRP A 9 13.52 0.05 14.46
C TRP A 9 14.77 0.45 15.23
N SER A 10 14.80 1.68 15.73
CA SER A 10 15.86 2.17 16.59
C SER A 10 15.47 2.01 18.06
N ASP A 11 16.42 1.53 18.86
CA ASP A 11 16.30 1.44 20.32
C ASP A 11 16.48 2.80 21.01
N GLU A 12 17.19 3.75 20.37
CA GLU A 12 17.50 5.08 20.91
C GLU A 12 16.44 6.15 20.56
N SER A 13 15.60 5.89 19.55
CA SER A 13 14.73 6.90 18.93
C SER A 13 13.28 6.91 19.43
N SER A 14 12.91 6.09 20.42
CA SER A 14 11.53 6.09 20.93
C SER A 14 11.31 7.28 21.87
N TRP A 15 10.71 8.35 21.37
CA TRP A 15 10.29 9.48 22.24
C TRP A 15 9.10 9.09 23.11
N ILE A 16 8.33 8.09 22.67
CA ILE A 16 7.33 7.39 23.49
C ILE A 16 8.03 6.19 24.12
N GLY A 17 8.29 6.27 25.42
CA GLY A 17 9.07 5.27 26.17
C GLY A 17 8.45 3.88 26.29
N ASP A 18 7.23 3.65 25.78
CA ASP A 18 6.66 2.31 25.61
C ASP A 18 5.54 2.32 24.56
N ASP A 19 5.59 1.37 23.62
CA ASP A 19 4.48 1.15 22.68
C ASP A 19 3.28 0.58 23.45
N ARG A 20 2.27 1.42 23.68
CA ARG A 20 1.02 1.02 24.35
C ARG A 20 -0.01 0.43 23.39
N TRP A 21 0.26 0.38 22.09
CA TRP A 21 -0.72 -0.10 21.13
C TRP A 21 -0.82 -1.62 21.22
N SER A 22 -2.04 -2.10 21.41
CA SER A 22 -2.35 -3.50 21.28
C SER A 22 -2.36 -3.92 19.80
N GLN A 23 -2.31 -5.23 19.54
CA GLN A 23 -2.50 -5.75 18.18
C GLN A 23 -3.84 -5.26 17.56
N PHE A 24 -4.87 -5.06 18.39
CA PHE A 24 -6.17 -4.57 17.93
C PHE A 24 -6.09 -3.11 17.45
N ASP A 25 -5.34 -2.25 18.13
CA ASP A 25 -5.14 -0.85 17.74
C ASP A 25 -4.43 -0.76 16.39
N TYR A 26 -3.40 -1.58 16.20
CA TYR A 26 -2.73 -1.73 14.90
C TYR A 26 -3.67 -2.23 13.81
N CYS A 27 -4.51 -3.24 14.08
CA CYS A 27 -5.51 -3.71 13.13
C CYS A 27 -6.48 -2.59 12.72
N GLN A 28 -7.01 -1.82 13.67
CA GLN A 28 -7.89 -0.69 13.37
C GLN A 28 -7.18 0.32 12.48
N ARG A 29 -5.98 0.75 12.87
CA ARG A 29 -5.21 1.76 12.12
C ARG A 29 -4.87 1.31 10.70
N LEU A 30 -4.39 0.07 10.55
CA LEU A 30 -4.10 -0.53 9.25
C LEU A 30 -5.35 -0.64 8.39
N SER A 31 -6.52 -0.96 8.96
CA SER A 31 -7.77 -1.06 8.20
C SER A 31 -8.24 0.26 7.59
N HIS A 32 -7.85 1.40 8.18
CA HIS A 32 -8.20 2.73 7.69
C HIS A 32 -7.33 3.20 6.53
N CYS A 33 -6.07 2.76 6.48
CA CYS A 33 -5.10 3.20 5.48
C CYS A 33 -4.70 2.12 4.48
N THR A 34 -5.12 0.86 4.65
CA THR A 34 -4.81 -0.26 3.75
C THR A 34 -6.08 -1.04 3.37
N TYR A 35 -5.94 -1.92 2.37
CA TYR A 35 -6.99 -2.84 1.95
C TYR A 35 -6.88 -4.22 2.63
N LEU A 36 -5.97 -4.39 3.60
CA LEU A 36 -5.76 -5.67 4.28
C LEU A 36 -6.99 -6.09 5.07
N ARG A 37 -7.27 -7.40 5.07
CA ARG A 37 -8.37 -8.03 5.81
C ARG A 37 -7.95 -9.39 6.36
N GLY A 38 -8.66 -9.87 7.38
CA GLY A 38 -8.46 -11.20 7.97
C GLY A 38 -7.01 -11.47 8.37
N VAL A 39 -6.49 -12.64 7.99
CA VAL A 39 -5.14 -13.09 8.36
C VAL A 39 -4.05 -12.10 7.94
N ALA A 40 -4.16 -11.48 6.76
CA ALA A 40 -3.16 -10.52 6.29
C ALA A 40 -3.13 -9.25 7.16
N LEU A 41 -4.30 -8.77 7.61
CA LEU A 41 -4.40 -7.63 8.53
C LEU A 41 -3.79 -7.98 9.90
N HIS A 42 -4.17 -9.13 10.45
CA HIS A 42 -3.64 -9.59 11.74
C HIS A 42 -2.13 -9.86 11.71
N GLY A 43 -1.63 -10.40 10.60
CA GLY A 43 -0.20 -10.62 10.36
C GLY A 43 0.58 -9.30 10.31
N ALA A 44 0.09 -8.32 9.54
CA ALA A 44 0.70 -7.00 9.50
C ALA A 44 0.67 -6.29 10.87
N ALA A 45 -0.44 -6.35 11.59
CA ALA A 45 -0.56 -5.80 12.93
C ALA A 45 0.40 -6.46 13.93
N ARG A 46 0.55 -7.80 13.84
CA ARG A 46 1.52 -8.54 14.66
C ARG A 46 2.96 -8.16 14.32
N ALA A 47 3.29 -8.02 13.04
CA ALA A 47 4.62 -7.61 12.62
C ALA A 47 4.98 -6.21 13.16
N LEU A 48 4.04 -5.26 13.15
CA LEU A 48 4.25 -3.94 13.76
C LEU A 48 4.45 -4.04 15.28
N LEU A 49 3.60 -4.81 15.97
CA LEU A 49 3.72 -5.01 17.42
C LEU A 49 5.06 -5.66 17.82
N MET A 50 5.55 -6.60 17.01
CA MET A 50 6.82 -7.30 17.23
C MET A 50 8.03 -6.52 16.69
N LYS A 51 7.83 -5.30 16.17
CA LYS A 51 8.86 -4.47 15.56
C LYS A 51 9.65 -5.18 14.45
N GLU A 52 8.94 -5.95 13.64
CA GLU A 52 9.50 -6.68 12.50
C GLU A 52 9.59 -5.79 11.25
N HIS A 53 10.34 -6.27 10.26
CA HIS A 53 10.31 -5.71 8.91
C HIS A 53 8.95 -5.97 8.26
N LEU A 54 8.36 -4.96 7.63
CA LEU A 54 7.03 -5.07 7.03
C LEU A 54 6.92 -4.24 5.75
N GLU A 55 6.36 -4.84 4.69
CA GLU A 55 5.99 -4.12 3.48
C GLU A 55 4.47 -4.06 3.34
N LEU A 56 3.95 -2.85 3.20
CA LEU A 56 2.53 -2.58 2.98
C LEU A 56 2.35 -1.95 1.60
N GLU A 57 1.56 -2.59 0.76
CA GLU A 57 1.22 -2.10 -0.56
C GLU A 57 -0.15 -1.42 -0.58
N LEU A 58 -0.37 -0.55 -1.57
CA LEU A 58 -1.64 0.14 -1.77
C LEU A 58 -2.12 0.87 -0.50
N VAL A 59 -1.19 1.55 0.18
CA VAL A 59 -1.48 2.34 1.37
C VAL A 59 -2.00 3.71 0.93
N SER A 60 -3.10 4.19 1.49
CA SER A 60 -3.56 5.56 1.30
C SER A 60 -2.60 6.51 2.00
N SER A 61 -1.88 7.35 1.23
CA SER A 61 -0.88 8.29 1.77
C SER A 61 -1.50 9.25 2.78
N GLU A 62 -2.64 9.86 2.43
CA GLU A 62 -3.35 10.82 3.29
C GLU A 62 -3.78 10.20 4.62
N ARG A 63 -4.26 8.95 4.60
CA ARG A 63 -4.74 8.28 5.83
C ARG A 63 -3.63 7.67 6.65
N ALA A 64 -2.49 7.38 6.03
CA ALA A 64 -1.35 6.75 6.67
C ALA A 64 -0.49 7.74 7.46
N GLU A 65 -0.64 9.05 7.28
CA GLU A 65 0.18 10.07 7.98
C GLU A 65 0.27 9.81 9.48
N ALA A 66 -0.87 9.66 10.17
CA ALA A 66 -0.85 9.41 11.60
C ALA A 66 -0.53 7.95 11.99
N LEU A 67 -0.49 6.99 11.05
CA LEU A 67 0.16 5.70 11.32
C LEU A 67 1.69 5.86 11.28
N ILE A 68 2.20 6.52 10.23
CA ILE A 68 3.62 6.77 10.02
C ILE A 68 4.19 7.55 11.20
N PHE A 69 3.54 8.66 11.58
CA PHE A 69 3.97 9.48 12.72
C PHE A 69 4.06 8.69 14.03
N THR A 70 3.06 7.85 14.33
CA THR A 70 3.10 6.99 15.52
C THR A 70 4.29 6.05 15.47
N LEU A 71 4.48 5.35 14.35
CA LEU A 71 5.55 4.37 14.25
C LEU A 71 6.94 5.05 14.25
N GLU A 72 7.11 6.21 13.60
CA GLU A 72 8.33 7.02 13.68
C GLU A 72 8.63 7.44 15.12
N SER A 73 7.61 7.83 15.89
CA SER A 73 7.74 8.17 17.31
C SER A 73 8.14 6.97 18.19
N LEU A 74 7.89 5.75 17.71
CA LEU A 74 8.32 4.49 18.31
C LEU A 74 9.68 4.01 17.77
N GLY A 75 10.33 4.82 16.92
CA GLY A 75 11.67 4.57 16.38
C GLY A 75 11.70 3.79 15.06
N ALA A 76 10.57 3.59 14.38
CA ALA A 76 10.56 2.90 13.11
C ALA A 76 11.19 3.74 11.97
N HIS A 77 11.96 3.08 11.11
CA HIS A 77 12.56 3.66 9.92
C HIS A 77 11.81 3.23 8.66
N PHE A 78 11.43 4.19 7.82
CA PHE A 78 10.59 3.95 6.66
C PHE A 78 11.27 4.22 5.32
N GLU A 79 10.81 3.49 4.30
CA GLU A 79 10.91 3.91 2.92
C GLU A 79 9.50 4.01 2.32
N ILE A 80 9.18 5.18 1.75
CA ILE A 80 7.92 5.41 1.06
C ILE A 80 8.19 5.42 -0.45
N ARG A 81 7.59 4.48 -1.17
CA ARG A 81 7.66 4.43 -2.63
C ARG A 81 6.30 4.78 -3.23
N GLN A 82 6.30 5.64 -4.24
CA GLN A 82 5.11 5.75 -5.09
C GLN A 82 5.05 4.53 -6.00
N PRO A 83 3.88 3.88 -6.16
CA PRO A 83 3.71 2.87 -7.18
C PRO A 83 4.09 3.51 -8.51
N ARG A 84 4.95 2.84 -9.27
CA ARG A 84 5.25 3.30 -10.64
C ARG A 84 3.92 3.42 -11.34
N ARG A 85 3.63 4.58 -11.91
CA ARG A 85 2.55 4.70 -12.89
C ARG A 85 2.92 3.74 -14.01
N GLU A 86 2.35 2.55 -14.00
CA GLU A 86 2.26 1.79 -15.24
C GLU A 86 1.60 2.75 -16.22
N LYS A 87 2.33 3.13 -17.27
CA LYS A 87 1.72 3.84 -18.38
C LYS A 87 0.57 2.94 -18.80
N VAL A 88 -0.66 3.36 -18.50
CA VAL A 88 -1.85 2.76 -19.09
C VAL A 88 -1.71 3.04 -20.57
N VAL A 89 -1.08 2.11 -21.29
CA VAL A 89 -1.09 2.13 -22.74
C VAL A 89 -2.55 1.86 -23.05
N SER A 90 -3.26 2.88 -23.53
CA SER A 90 -4.60 2.68 -24.06
C SER A 90 -4.58 1.43 -24.93
N LEU A 91 -5.53 0.52 -24.73
CA LEU A 91 -5.63 -0.71 -25.51
C LEU A 91 -5.64 -0.38 -27.01
N ASP A 92 -6.18 0.79 -27.40
CA ASP A 92 -6.16 1.29 -28.77
C ASP A 92 -4.76 1.70 -29.25
N LEU A 93 -3.93 2.28 -28.37
CA LEU A 93 -2.52 2.56 -28.67
C LEU A 93 -1.72 1.26 -28.80
N PHE A 94 -2.00 0.27 -27.96
CA PHE A 94 -1.38 -1.06 -28.07
C PHE A 94 -1.79 -1.76 -29.37
N ARG A 95 -3.09 -1.79 -29.71
CA ARG A 95 -3.61 -2.36 -30.97
C ARG A 95 -3.04 -1.69 -32.22
N ARG A 96 -2.93 -0.35 -32.21
CA ARG A 96 -2.31 0.42 -33.30
C ARG A 96 -0.81 0.12 -33.43
N ALA A 97 -0.09 0.00 -32.32
CA ALA A 97 1.34 -0.34 -32.31
C ALA A 97 1.62 -1.80 -32.68
N ALA A 98 0.74 -2.72 -32.29
CA ALA A 98 0.82 -4.15 -32.60
C ALA A 98 0.45 -4.48 -34.05
N GLY A 99 0.03 -3.49 -34.85
CA GLY A 99 -0.36 -3.69 -36.24
C GLY A 99 -1.62 -4.55 -36.40
N GLU A 100 -2.37 -4.78 -35.32
CA GLU A 100 -3.62 -5.52 -35.38
C GLU A 100 -4.64 -4.70 -36.17
N ARG A 101 -4.90 -5.14 -37.40
CA ARG A 101 -6.04 -4.65 -38.18
C ARG A 101 -7.30 -4.91 -37.37
N VAL A 102 -7.92 -3.82 -36.91
CA VAL A 102 -9.27 -3.81 -36.33
C VAL A 102 -10.15 -4.72 -37.19
N PRO A 103 -10.81 -5.75 -36.64
CA PRO A 103 -11.76 -6.53 -37.39
C PRO A 103 -12.82 -5.56 -37.90
N THR A 104 -12.99 -5.54 -39.22
CA THR A 104 -13.96 -4.73 -39.92
C THR A 104 -15.29 -4.87 -39.20
N ARG A 105 -15.83 -3.74 -38.70
CA ARG A 105 -17.20 -3.68 -38.19
C ARG A 105 -18.12 -4.32 -39.24
N PHE A 106 -18.71 -5.45 -38.92
CA PHE A 106 -19.96 -5.83 -39.58
C PHE A 106 -20.97 -4.77 -39.19
N ILE A 107 -21.23 -3.85 -40.11
CA ILE A 107 -22.47 -3.09 -40.12
C ILE A 107 -23.55 -4.13 -40.39
N ALA A 108 -24.18 -4.65 -39.34
CA ALA A 108 -25.49 -5.26 -39.48
C ALA A 108 -26.44 -4.13 -39.86
N GLY A 109 -26.70 -4.03 -41.16
CA GLY A 109 -27.69 -3.14 -41.71
C GLY A 109 -29.06 -3.45 -41.13
N VAL A 110 -29.75 -2.37 -40.77
CA VAL A 110 -31.19 -2.20 -40.67
C VAL A 110 -31.97 -3.18 -41.56
N ARG A 111 -32.79 -4.04 -40.94
CA ARG A 111 -34.24 -4.15 -41.16
C ARG A 111 -34.90 -4.95 -40.04
#